data_AF-A0A3S0FGU5-F1
#
_entry.id   AF-A0A3S0FGU5-F1
#
_cell.length_a   1.000
_cell.length_b   1.000
_cell.length_c   1.000
_cell.angle_alpha   90.00
_cell.angle_beta   90.00
_cell.angle_gamma   90.00
#
_symmetry.space_group_name_H-M   'P 1'
#
loop_
_entity.id
_entity.type
_entity.pdbx_description
1 polymer ?
#
loop_
_entity_poly.entity_id
_entity_poly.type
_entity_poly.pdbx_seq_one_letter_code
_entity_poly.pdbx_strand_id
1 'polypeptide(L)'
;MKALPLLAAIIITATLLTYCTKKDQVVTSAVVNTNELTSYKTTVAPTIDGQIDDVWNKATKLDISPEVPDPGNGLFTGYIGEQYPATIRSMYDNDNIYFLVEWADATKNNFVSPWYFDPSTKRWAQEPSSRTFNSSGVLSRAGWGEDKLAMLWNINYSTPKFLTQTCYASCHVFSPYMDYSKNPAVYTSNAASGNHYTNGPDEKIDMWWGRLGYMSQDASLHFMDDNYQDWAGGPSITNLTGGNANGRHVDDIYPDGTTSATWPNRPNYTVSPVQGEITNRVTLKLNGTGASVNVPLWVIPGSSGKAFIMATDTLSSGTARKVVGVDSTGVLTLNDGSTIDPTTTTDYNRPNTDPNGATALKAIPGIVAAPLIGGRSDIKGVAVYTGTGWIVEYSRKLKTADVLKQDIDFSSLNDQQFGVAIWNGSNYQHGINPNLVLTFQK
;
A
#
# COMPACT_ATOMS: atom_id res chain seq x y z
N MET A 1 10.12 -82.01 -52.28
CA MET A 1 10.89 -80.79 -51.95
C MET A 1 9.90 -79.84 -51.28
N LYS A 2 9.49 -80.00 -50.01
CA LYS A 2 10.23 -80.02 -48.72
C LYS A 2 11.19 -78.82 -48.59
N ALA A 3 11.14 -77.97 -47.57
CA ALA A 3 10.19 -77.76 -46.48
C ALA A 3 10.54 -76.40 -45.83
N LEU A 4 9.57 -75.84 -45.12
CA LEU A 4 9.63 -74.74 -44.15
C LEU A 4 10.88 -74.79 -43.23
N PRO A 5 11.30 -73.64 -42.67
CA PRO A 5 11.40 -73.53 -41.21
C PRO A 5 10.82 -72.19 -40.72
N LEU A 6 10.05 -72.11 -39.63
CA LEU A 6 10.37 -72.37 -38.21
C LEU A 6 11.51 -71.47 -37.70
N LEU A 7 11.20 -70.51 -36.81
CA LEU A 7 11.93 -70.38 -35.55
C LEU A 7 11.17 -69.52 -34.53
N ALA A 8 11.06 -70.07 -33.33
CA ALA A 8 10.50 -69.52 -32.12
C ALA A 8 11.58 -68.85 -31.24
N ALA A 9 11.17 -67.90 -30.38
CA ALA A 9 11.35 -67.88 -28.91
C ALA A 9 12.78 -68.11 -28.32
N ILE A 10 13.29 -67.52 -27.24
CA ILE A 10 12.81 -66.68 -26.13
C ILE A 10 14.06 -66.36 -25.25
N ILE A 11 14.11 -65.17 -24.64
CA ILE A 11 14.67 -64.81 -23.29
C ILE A 11 16.20 -64.71 -22.97
N ILE A 12 16.58 -63.45 -22.62
CA ILE A 12 17.30 -62.89 -21.42
C ILE A 12 18.73 -63.35 -21.03
N THR A 13 19.71 -62.42 -20.98
CA THR A 13 20.36 -61.89 -19.74
C THR A 13 21.41 -60.79 -20.00
N ALA A 14 21.59 -59.94 -18.97
CA ALA A 14 22.22 -58.62 -18.92
C ALA A 14 23.75 -58.54 -19.09
N THR A 15 24.29 -57.37 -19.48
CA THR A 15 24.99 -56.41 -18.58
C THR A 15 25.84 -55.35 -19.33
N LEU A 16 25.98 -54.18 -18.69
CA LEU A 16 26.98 -53.09 -18.85
C LEU A 16 26.89 -52.18 -20.10
N LEU A 17 26.28 -50.99 -19.98
CA LEU A 17 26.82 -49.71 -19.45
C LEU A 17 27.56 -48.85 -20.49
N THR A 18 27.06 -47.61 -20.62
CA THR A 18 27.71 -46.38 -21.14
C THR A 18 27.90 -46.30 -22.66
N TYR A 19 27.46 -45.28 -23.39
CA TYR A 19 27.40 -43.85 -23.10
C TYR A 19 26.21 -43.19 -23.82
N CYS A 20 25.31 -42.56 -23.05
CA CYS A 20 24.42 -41.51 -23.56
C CYS A 20 25.03 -40.17 -23.14
N THR A 21 25.82 -39.53 -24.01
CA THR A 21 26.27 -38.15 -23.81
C THR A 21 25.20 -37.20 -24.34
N LYS A 22 24.18 -36.95 -23.52
CA LYS A 22 23.51 -35.65 -23.50
C LYS A 22 23.68 -35.06 -22.11
N LYS A 23 24.81 -34.38 -21.92
CA LYS A 23 24.88 -33.31 -20.92
C LYS A 23 23.97 -32.19 -21.40
N ASP A 24 23.32 -31.53 -20.46
CA ASP A 24 22.42 -30.38 -20.63
C ASP A 24 20.95 -30.74 -20.86
N GLN A 25 20.42 -31.67 -20.07
CA GLN A 25 19.02 -31.55 -19.67
C GLN A 25 18.98 -30.56 -18.50
N VAL A 26 18.67 -29.30 -18.79
CA VAL A 26 18.17 -28.37 -17.78
C VAL A 26 16.91 -29.02 -17.23
N VAL A 27 17.01 -29.61 -16.04
CA VAL A 27 15.83 -29.91 -15.24
C VAL A 27 15.30 -28.54 -14.85
N THR A 28 14.37 -28.00 -15.63
CA THR A 28 13.50 -26.95 -15.13
C THR A 28 12.82 -27.58 -13.92
N SER A 29 13.22 -27.19 -12.72
CA SER A 29 12.43 -27.45 -11.52
C SER A 29 11.00 -27.08 -11.90
N ALA A 30 10.07 -28.02 -11.78
CA ALA A 30 8.68 -27.71 -11.95
C ALA A 30 8.39 -26.52 -11.03
N VAL A 31 7.93 -25.40 -11.59
CA VAL A 31 7.37 -24.32 -10.79
C VAL A 31 6.17 -24.95 -10.11
N VAL A 32 6.33 -25.36 -8.86
CA VAL A 32 5.19 -25.71 -8.03
C VAL A 32 4.59 -24.36 -7.69
N ASN A 33 3.62 -23.90 -8.49
CA ASN A 33 2.74 -22.81 -8.11
C ASN A 33 1.90 -23.33 -6.94
N THR A 34 2.49 -23.32 -5.73
CA THR A 34 1.74 -23.48 -4.49
C THR A 34 1.15 -22.12 -4.16
N ASN A 35 0.04 -22.11 -3.42
CA ASN A 35 -0.41 -20.90 -2.73
C ASN A 35 0.07 -20.90 -1.27
N GLU A 36 1.06 -21.74 -0.96
CA GLU A 36 1.56 -21.99 0.38
C GLU A 36 2.92 -21.32 0.55
N LEU A 37 3.00 -20.38 1.49
CA LEU A 37 4.24 -19.79 1.97
C LEU A 37 4.68 -20.55 3.21
N THR A 38 5.72 -21.37 3.11
CA THR A 38 6.27 -22.06 4.29
C THR A 38 7.27 -21.17 5.02
N SER A 39 6.95 -20.81 6.26
CA SER A 39 7.85 -20.10 7.16
C SER A 39 8.93 -21.04 7.71
N TYR A 40 10.18 -20.79 7.35
CA TYR A 40 11.34 -21.57 7.78
C TYR A 40 11.72 -21.24 9.22
N LYS A 41 11.84 -22.26 10.08
CA LYS A 41 12.30 -22.09 11.46
C LYS A 41 13.81 -21.85 11.51
N THR A 42 14.23 -20.70 12.04
CA THR A 42 15.63 -20.31 12.14
C THR A 42 16.09 -20.11 13.59
N THR A 43 17.37 -20.33 13.82
CA THR A 43 18.08 -19.94 15.06
C THR A 43 18.94 -18.69 14.86
N VAL A 44 19.02 -18.19 13.63
CA VAL A 44 19.72 -16.97 13.24
C VAL A 44 18.70 -16.09 12.53
N ALA A 45 18.26 -15.03 13.20
CA ALA A 45 17.35 -14.05 12.63
C ALA A 45 18.03 -13.28 11.49
N PRO A 46 17.31 -12.97 10.39
CA PRO A 46 17.78 -12.01 9.41
C PRO A 46 17.83 -10.59 10.01
N THR A 47 18.73 -9.77 9.51
CA THR A 47 18.80 -8.34 9.82
C THR A 47 17.80 -7.60 8.95
N ILE A 48 16.90 -6.82 9.55
CA ILE A 48 15.94 -6.00 8.80
C ILE A 48 16.60 -4.68 8.42
N ASP A 49 17.29 -4.66 7.28
CA ASP A 49 18.04 -3.51 6.77
C ASP A 49 17.97 -3.32 5.24
N GLY A 50 17.26 -4.21 4.52
CA GLY A 50 17.10 -4.16 3.08
C GLY A 50 18.26 -4.81 2.31
N GLN A 51 19.19 -5.50 2.99
CA GLN A 51 20.18 -6.38 2.39
C GLN A 51 19.74 -7.84 2.56
N ILE A 52 19.69 -8.59 1.46
CA ILE A 52 19.27 -9.99 1.51
C ILE A 52 20.39 -10.84 2.13
N ASP A 53 20.25 -11.14 3.41
CA ASP A 53 21.13 -12.05 4.14
C ASP A 53 21.14 -13.47 3.56
N ASP A 54 22.29 -14.17 3.66
CA ASP A 54 22.44 -15.56 3.21
C ASP A 54 21.44 -16.53 3.87
N VAL A 55 20.95 -16.19 5.07
CA VAL A 55 19.98 -17.01 5.81
C VAL A 55 18.66 -17.18 5.04
N TRP A 56 18.27 -16.19 4.23
CA TRP A 56 17.07 -16.24 3.39
C TRP A 56 17.12 -17.35 2.34
N ASN A 57 18.31 -17.82 1.93
CA ASN A 57 18.45 -18.93 0.98
C ASN A 57 17.91 -20.26 1.52
N LYS A 58 17.65 -20.35 2.84
CA LYS A 58 17.04 -21.53 3.46
C LYS A 58 15.51 -21.55 3.38
N ALA A 59 14.88 -20.39 3.18
CA ALA A 59 13.44 -20.27 3.06
C ALA A 59 12.98 -20.53 1.63
N THR A 60 11.90 -21.30 1.48
CA THR A 60 11.27 -21.53 0.18
C THR A 60 10.71 -20.22 -0.36
N LYS A 61 11.01 -19.93 -1.63
CA LYS A 61 10.45 -18.79 -2.36
C LYS A 61 9.06 -19.16 -2.88
N LEU A 62 8.08 -18.32 -2.58
CA LEU A 62 6.75 -18.34 -3.18
C LEU A 62 6.68 -17.25 -4.25
N ASP A 63 6.34 -17.63 -5.48
CA ASP A 63 6.05 -16.69 -6.56
C ASP A 63 4.57 -16.28 -6.48
N ILE A 64 4.29 -14.98 -6.55
CA ILE A 64 2.94 -14.43 -6.58
C ILE A 64 2.78 -13.47 -7.77
N SER A 65 1.55 -13.27 -8.22
CA SER A 65 1.24 -12.34 -9.31
C SER A 65 0.01 -11.48 -8.98
N PRO A 66 0.12 -10.54 -8.01
CA PRO A 66 -0.92 -9.56 -7.75
C PRO A 66 -1.41 -8.88 -9.04
N GLU A 67 -2.71 -8.90 -9.27
CA GLU A 67 -3.35 -8.31 -10.46
C GLU A 67 -4.39 -7.26 -10.04
N VAL A 68 -4.40 -6.11 -10.72
CA VAL A 68 -5.36 -5.03 -10.44
C VAL A 68 -6.76 -5.47 -10.89
N PRO A 69 -7.72 -5.67 -9.96
CA PRO A 69 -9.05 -6.14 -10.33
C PRO A 69 -9.89 -5.03 -10.98
N ASP A 70 -11.00 -5.42 -11.61
CA ASP A 70 -12.06 -4.48 -12.00
C ASP A 70 -13.18 -4.44 -10.95
N PRO A 71 -13.28 -3.37 -10.13
CA PRO A 71 -14.41 -3.21 -9.21
C PRO A 71 -15.76 -2.97 -9.89
N GLY A 72 -15.79 -2.65 -11.18
CA GLY A 72 -17.02 -2.35 -11.92
C GLY A 72 -17.59 -0.94 -11.70
N ASN A 73 -16.92 -0.07 -10.93
CA ASN A 73 -17.37 1.31 -10.65
C ASN A 73 -16.40 2.41 -11.12
N GLY A 74 -15.37 2.04 -11.89
CA GLY A 74 -14.35 2.96 -12.42
C GLY A 74 -13.30 3.43 -11.41
N LEU A 75 -13.31 2.94 -10.16
CA LEU A 75 -12.30 3.33 -9.16
C LEU A 75 -10.87 2.99 -9.61
N PHE A 76 -10.69 1.88 -10.34
CA PHE A 76 -9.39 1.40 -10.83
C PHE A 76 -9.15 1.70 -12.31
N THR A 77 -9.92 2.61 -12.91
CA THR A 77 -9.77 3.00 -14.31
C THR A 77 -8.32 3.39 -14.62
N GLY A 78 -7.81 2.82 -15.71
CA GLY A 78 -6.46 3.03 -16.17
C GLY A 78 -5.43 2.06 -15.61
N TYR A 79 -5.77 1.19 -14.64
CA TYR A 79 -4.83 0.23 -14.03
C TYR A 79 -5.31 -1.23 -14.10
N ILE A 80 -6.59 -1.47 -14.40
CA ILE A 80 -7.20 -2.82 -14.44
C ILE A 80 -6.38 -3.77 -15.31
N GLY A 81 -6.07 -4.95 -14.75
CA GLY A 81 -5.29 -6.00 -15.40
C GLY A 81 -3.78 -5.81 -15.35
N GLU A 82 -3.26 -4.71 -14.80
CA GLU A 82 -1.83 -4.61 -14.51
C GLU A 82 -1.43 -5.64 -13.45
N GLN A 83 -0.29 -6.28 -13.66
CA GLN A 83 0.23 -7.32 -12.79
C GLN A 83 1.58 -6.89 -12.20
N TYR A 84 1.83 -7.32 -10.96
CA TYR A 84 3.05 -7.01 -10.22
C TYR A 84 3.71 -8.30 -9.73
N PRO A 85 4.32 -9.13 -10.61
CA PRO A 85 4.97 -10.37 -10.20
C PRO A 85 6.01 -10.12 -9.12
N ALA A 86 5.88 -10.83 -8.00
CA ALA A 86 6.71 -10.67 -6.83
C ALA A 86 7.06 -12.03 -6.24
N THR A 87 8.07 -12.05 -5.38
CA THR A 87 8.48 -13.26 -4.68
C THR A 87 8.50 -13.01 -3.19
N ILE A 88 8.03 -13.99 -2.41
CA ILE A 88 7.94 -13.90 -0.95
C ILE A 88 8.73 -15.06 -0.33
N ARG A 89 9.48 -14.76 0.72
CA ARG A 89 10.03 -15.74 1.66
C ARG A 89 9.58 -15.40 3.07
N SER A 90 9.46 -16.42 3.92
CA SER A 90 9.17 -16.23 5.34
C SER A 90 10.09 -17.10 6.19
N MET A 91 10.47 -16.57 7.35
CA MET A 91 11.18 -17.27 8.40
C MET A 91 10.55 -16.94 9.74
N TYR A 92 10.81 -17.75 10.76
CA TYR A 92 10.44 -17.43 12.14
C TYR A 92 11.46 -18.01 13.12
N ASP A 93 11.60 -17.38 14.28
CA ASP A 93 12.34 -17.92 15.42
C ASP A 93 11.41 -18.12 16.63
N ASN A 94 11.93 -18.15 17.85
CA ASN A 94 11.09 -18.34 19.04
C ASN A 94 10.23 -17.11 19.37
N ASP A 95 10.60 -15.92 18.88
CA ASP A 95 10.03 -14.65 19.29
C ASP A 95 9.35 -13.91 18.13
N ASN A 96 9.87 -14.04 16.91
CA ASN A 96 9.48 -13.23 15.77
C ASN A 96 9.21 -14.05 14.51
N ILE A 97 8.42 -13.45 13.62
CA ILE A 97 8.27 -13.84 12.23
C ILE A 97 8.89 -12.78 11.33
N TYR A 98 9.45 -13.22 10.21
CA TYR A 98 10.19 -12.41 9.25
C TYR A 98 9.65 -12.65 7.85
N PHE A 99 9.67 -11.61 7.04
CA PHE A 99 9.28 -11.67 5.63
C PHE A 99 10.27 -10.90 4.76
N LEU A 100 10.50 -11.43 3.57
CA LEU A 100 11.23 -10.80 2.48
C LEU A 100 10.35 -10.82 1.24
N VAL A 101 10.11 -9.64 0.67
CA VAL A 101 9.34 -9.46 -0.56
C VAL A 101 10.20 -8.74 -1.59
N GLU A 102 10.26 -9.29 -2.80
CA GLU A 102 11.05 -8.76 -3.91
C GLU A 102 10.17 -8.64 -5.16
N TRP A 103 10.20 -7.51 -5.87
CA TRP A 103 9.60 -7.38 -7.20
C TRP A 103 10.36 -6.39 -8.07
N ALA A 104 10.24 -6.57 -9.38
CA ALA A 104 10.80 -5.65 -10.36
C ALA A 104 9.90 -4.41 -10.51
N ASP A 105 10.53 -3.24 -10.58
CA ASP A 105 9.86 -1.97 -10.77
C ASP A 105 10.78 -0.99 -11.50
N ALA A 106 10.34 -0.52 -12.66
CA ALA A 106 11.12 0.40 -13.48
C ALA A 106 11.15 1.82 -12.92
N THR A 107 10.26 2.13 -11.97
CA THR A 107 10.15 3.45 -11.36
C THR A 107 10.24 3.36 -9.85
N LYS A 108 10.72 4.46 -9.24
CA LYS A 108 10.69 4.67 -7.80
C LYS A 108 9.67 5.76 -7.51
N ASN A 109 8.44 5.38 -7.21
CA ASN A 109 7.37 6.33 -6.94
C ASN A 109 7.29 6.60 -5.44
N ASN A 110 7.91 7.69 -4.99
CA ASN A 110 7.86 8.15 -3.60
C ASN A 110 7.48 9.63 -3.45
N PHE A 111 7.21 10.34 -4.56
CA PHE A 111 6.72 11.71 -4.55
C PHE A 111 5.19 11.71 -4.57
N VAL A 112 4.59 11.61 -3.39
CA VAL A 112 3.13 11.55 -3.26
C VAL A 112 2.50 12.94 -3.42
N SER A 113 1.74 13.11 -4.50
CA SER A 113 0.97 14.33 -4.81
C SER A 113 1.69 15.64 -4.46
N PRO A 114 2.93 15.86 -4.95
CA PRO A 114 3.68 17.07 -4.65
C PRO A 114 2.97 18.30 -5.22
N TRP A 115 3.21 19.45 -4.59
CA TRP A 115 2.66 20.72 -4.98
C TRP A 115 3.51 21.40 -6.04
N TYR A 116 2.85 21.94 -7.05
CA TYR A 116 3.42 22.81 -8.06
C TYR A 116 2.57 24.09 -8.18
N PHE A 117 3.14 25.12 -8.79
CA PHE A 117 2.44 26.33 -9.16
C PHE A 117 1.99 26.25 -10.63
N ASP A 118 0.71 26.50 -10.86
CA ASP A 118 0.14 26.62 -12.19
C ASP A 118 0.02 28.11 -12.58
N PRO A 119 0.88 28.60 -13.49
CA PRO A 119 0.87 30.01 -13.90
C PRO A 119 -0.39 30.40 -14.68
N SER A 120 -1.11 29.44 -15.27
CA SER A 120 -2.33 29.72 -16.04
C SER A 120 -3.50 30.08 -15.13
N THR A 121 -3.61 29.40 -13.98
CA THR A 121 -4.65 29.66 -12.98
C THR A 121 -4.18 30.58 -11.85
N LYS A 122 -2.87 30.84 -11.75
CA LYS A 122 -2.22 31.55 -10.64
C LYS A 122 -2.52 30.90 -9.29
N ARG A 123 -2.44 29.57 -9.25
CA ARG A 123 -2.75 28.74 -8.08
C ARG A 123 -1.69 27.69 -7.84
N TRP A 124 -1.53 27.33 -6.57
CA TRP A 124 -0.87 26.08 -6.20
C TRP A 124 -1.84 24.93 -6.42
N ALA A 125 -1.32 23.82 -6.92
CA ALA A 125 -2.05 22.59 -7.16
C ALA A 125 -1.19 21.39 -6.77
N GLN A 126 -1.84 20.29 -6.41
CA GLN A 126 -1.15 19.01 -6.21
C GLN A 126 -1.15 18.23 -7.52
N GLU A 127 -0.07 17.49 -7.77
CA GLU A 127 -0.10 16.42 -8.77
C GLU A 127 -1.18 15.38 -8.41
N PRO A 128 -1.91 14.85 -9.40
CA PRO A 128 -2.93 13.84 -9.14
C PRO A 128 -2.27 12.56 -8.62
N SER A 129 -2.87 11.92 -7.61
CA SER A 129 -2.33 10.68 -7.01
C SER A 129 -2.53 9.43 -7.87
N SER A 130 -3.25 9.54 -8.99
CA SER A 130 -3.56 8.46 -9.93
C SER A 130 -3.65 9.01 -11.36
N ARG A 131 -3.59 8.14 -12.36
CA ARG A 131 -3.76 8.51 -13.78
C ARG A 131 -5.05 9.31 -13.97
N THR A 132 -4.96 10.43 -14.68
CA THR A 132 -6.13 11.23 -15.08
C THR A 132 -6.26 11.23 -16.59
N PHE A 133 -7.50 11.31 -17.06
CA PHE A 133 -7.84 11.25 -18.48
C PHE A 133 -8.67 12.49 -18.85
N ASN A 134 -8.52 12.96 -20.09
CA ASN A 134 -9.38 14.01 -20.63
C ASN A 134 -10.76 13.45 -21.02
N SER A 135 -11.66 14.32 -21.49
CA SER A 135 -13.03 13.94 -21.88
C SER A 135 -13.12 12.91 -23.02
N SER A 136 -12.05 12.72 -23.78
CA SER A 136 -11.94 11.71 -24.83
C SER A 136 -11.30 10.39 -24.35
N GLY A 137 -11.03 10.26 -23.04
CA GLY A 137 -10.40 9.07 -22.46
C GLY A 137 -8.89 8.97 -22.70
N VAL A 138 -8.23 10.02 -23.18
CA VAL A 138 -6.78 10.06 -23.39
C VAL A 138 -6.10 10.51 -22.10
N LEU A 139 -5.00 9.84 -21.72
CA LEU A 139 -4.21 10.18 -20.54
C LEU A 139 -3.80 11.67 -20.58
N SER A 140 -4.17 12.43 -19.56
CA SER A 140 -3.82 13.84 -19.40
C SER A 140 -2.72 14.07 -18.38
N ARG A 141 -2.60 13.20 -17.37
CA ARG A 141 -1.48 13.19 -16.42
C ARG A 141 -1.31 11.80 -15.81
N ALA A 142 -0.06 11.34 -15.71
CA ALA A 142 0.30 10.15 -14.95
C ALA A 142 0.01 10.35 -13.45
N GLY A 143 -0.15 9.25 -12.73
CA GLY A 143 -0.32 9.29 -11.28
C GLY A 143 0.98 9.59 -10.56
N TRP A 144 0.91 10.46 -9.56
CA TRP A 144 1.95 10.73 -8.56
C TRP A 144 1.54 10.10 -7.24
N GLY A 145 1.18 8.81 -7.29
CA GLY A 145 1.02 7.96 -6.12
C GLY A 145 2.38 7.46 -5.62
N GLU A 146 2.36 6.57 -4.63
CA GLU A 146 3.56 5.90 -4.12
C GLU A 146 3.52 4.41 -4.41
N ASP A 147 4.70 3.80 -4.40
CA ASP A 147 4.85 2.35 -4.33
C ASP A 147 4.54 1.88 -2.92
N LYS A 148 3.71 0.85 -2.82
CA LYS A 148 3.24 0.30 -1.54
C LYS A 148 3.18 -1.22 -1.60
N LEU A 149 3.34 -1.83 -0.44
CA LEU A 149 3.06 -3.24 -0.18
C LEU A 149 2.01 -3.30 0.93
N ALA A 150 1.06 -4.23 0.84
CA ALA A 150 0.26 -4.60 2.00
C ALA A 150 0.20 -6.12 2.15
N MET A 151 0.27 -6.59 3.39
CA MET A 151 0.05 -7.98 3.76
C MET A 151 -1.10 -8.04 4.77
N LEU A 152 -2.15 -8.77 4.45
CA LEU A 152 -3.38 -8.81 5.26
C LEU A 152 -3.59 -10.21 5.81
N TRP A 153 -4.23 -10.33 6.97
CA TRP A 153 -4.48 -11.60 7.65
C TRP A 153 -5.95 -11.74 8.08
N ASN A 154 -6.50 -12.94 7.88
CA ASN A 154 -7.85 -13.26 8.35
C ASN A 154 -7.83 -13.67 9.83
N ILE A 155 -8.01 -12.71 10.74
CA ILE A 155 -7.95 -12.99 12.17
C ILE A 155 -9.02 -14.01 12.53
N ASN A 156 -8.60 -15.11 13.17
CA ASN A 156 -9.45 -16.22 13.60
C ASN A 156 -10.32 -16.82 12.49
N TYR A 157 -9.91 -16.72 11.22
CA TYR A 157 -10.72 -17.15 10.07
C TYR A 157 -12.11 -16.48 10.03
N SER A 158 -12.22 -15.28 10.62
CA SER A 158 -13.51 -14.66 10.91
C SER A 158 -14.19 -14.08 9.67
N THR A 159 -13.44 -13.67 8.64
CA THR A 159 -13.99 -13.13 7.39
C THR A 159 -14.05 -14.20 6.29
N PRO A 160 -15.21 -14.80 5.97
CA PRO A 160 -15.27 -15.98 5.09
C PRO A 160 -14.82 -15.72 3.64
N LYS A 161 -15.03 -14.49 3.14
CA LYS A 161 -14.63 -14.10 1.78
C LYS A 161 -13.14 -13.80 1.64
N PHE A 162 -12.40 -13.70 2.76
CA PHE A 162 -11.01 -13.28 2.73
C PHE A 162 -10.13 -14.23 1.91
N LEU A 163 -10.34 -15.54 2.01
CA LEU A 163 -9.51 -16.48 1.26
C LEU A 163 -9.60 -16.26 -0.25
N THR A 164 -10.77 -15.92 -0.81
CA THR A 164 -10.94 -15.73 -2.25
C THR A 164 -10.75 -14.30 -2.72
N GLN A 165 -10.74 -13.32 -1.81
CA GLN A 165 -10.79 -11.89 -2.15
C GLN A 165 -9.73 -11.03 -1.44
N THR A 166 -9.02 -11.54 -0.43
CA THR A 166 -8.09 -10.76 0.42
C THR A 166 -8.68 -9.42 0.86
N CYS A 167 -8.03 -8.29 0.60
CA CYS A 167 -8.53 -6.94 0.89
C CYS A 167 -9.88 -6.61 0.22
N TYR A 168 -10.24 -7.29 -0.88
CA TYR A 168 -11.55 -7.12 -1.51
C TYR A 168 -12.70 -7.69 -0.67
N ALA A 169 -12.42 -8.60 0.27
CA ALA A 169 -13.45 -9.18 1.14
C ALA A 169 -14.17 -8.13 2.01
N SER A 170 -13.48 -7.02 2.28
CA SER A 170 -14.00 -5.86 2.99
C SER A 170 -14.17 -4.64 2.09
N CYS A 171 -13.76 -4.69 0.82
CA CYS A 171 -13.86 -3.56 -0.11
C CYS A 171 -15.30 -3.44 -0.62
N HIS A 172 -16.01 -2.44 -0.11
CA HIS A 172 -17.34 -2.10 -0.56
C HIS A 172 -17.28 -0.91 -1.51
N VAL A 173 -17.22 -1.22 -2.80
CA VAL A 173 -17.45 -0.31 -3.91
C VAL A 173 -18.96 -0.10 -4.03
N PHE A 174 -19.51 0.70 -3.11
CA PHE A 174 -20.95 0.81 -2.86
C PHE A 174 -21.81 0.77 -4.13
N SER A 175 -22.84 -0.07 -4.11
CA SER A 175 -24.06 0.14 -4.90
C SER A 175 -24.56 1.58 -4.64
N PRO A 176 -25.27 2.23 -5.58
CA PRO A 176 -25.90 3.52 -5.30
C PRO A 176 -26.60 3.50 -3.93
N TYR A 177 -26.36 4.50 -3.08
CA TYR A 177 -26.95 4.58 -1.74
C TYR A 177 -27.98 5.70 -1.68
N MET A 178 -28.98 5.55 -0.81
CA MET A 178 -29.92 6.64 -0.55
C MET A 178 -29.29 7.65 0.41
N ASP A 179 -29.03 8.86 -0.09
CA ASP A 179 -28.51 9.98 0.68
C ASP A 179 -29.66 10.71 1.39
N TYR A 180 -29.87 10.37 2.66
CA TYR A 180 -30.89 11.00 3.52
C TYR A 180 -30.44 12.33 4.14
N SER A 181 -29.20 12.78 3.88
CA SER A 181 -28.79 14.14 4.28
C SER A 181 -29.45 15.22 3.41
N LYS A 182 -30.03 14.81 2.28
CA LYS A 182 -30.82 15.66 1.37
C LYS A 182 -32.32 15.45 1.63
N ASN A 183 -33.11 16.51 1.38
CA ASN A 183 -34.57 16.46 1.48
C ASN A 183 -35.23 16.89 0.16
N PRO A 184 -35.91 16.00 -0.58
CA PRO A 184 -36.08 14.56 -0.29
C PRO A 184 -34.77 13.78 -0.42
N ALA A 185 -34.71 12.57 0.16
CA ALA A 185 -33.54 11.71 0.05
C ALA A 185 -33.26 11.35 -1.42
N VAL A 186 -31.99 11.33 -1.81
CA VAL A 186 -31.57 11.16 -3.22
C VAL A 186 -30.68 9.93 -3.38
N TYR A 187 -30.98 9.08 -4.36
CA TYR A 187 -30.06 8.01 -4.77
C TYR A 187 -28.75 8.64 -5.28
N THR A 188 -27.66 8.38 -4.58
CA THR A 188 -26.32 8.91 -4.87
C THR A 188 -25.42 7.76 -5.30
N SER A 189 -24.81 7.91 -6.47
CA SER A 189 -23.78 6.98 -6.94
C SER A 189 -22.49 7.18 -6.13
N ASN A 190 -21.82 6.09 -5.75
CA ASN A 190 -20.45 6.14 -5.23
C ASN A 190 -19.43 5.78 -6.32
N ALA A 191 -19.64 6.31 -7.53
CA ALA A 191 -18.73 6.12 -8.65
C ALA A 191 -17.31 6.54 -8.28
N ALA A 192 -16.32 5.75 -8.73
CA ALA A 192 -14.90 5.96 -8.43
C ALA A 192 -14.58 6.10 -6.92
N SER A 193 -15.27 5.33 -6.07
CA SER A 193 -15.08 5.36 -4.62
C SER A 193 -15.37 3.99 -3.99
N GLY A 194 -14.81 3.75 -2.81
CA GLY A 194 -14.99 2.51 -2.06
C GLY A 194 -14.54 2.69 -0.62
N ASN A 195 -15.14 1.93 0.29
CA ASN A 195 -14.75 1.89 1.70
C ASN A 195 -14.42 0.47 2.12
N HIS A 196 -13.60 0.35 3.15
CA HIS A 196 -13.35 -0.94 3.78
C HIS A 196 -14.24 -1.11 5.01
N TYR A 197 -14.98 -2.20 5.10
CA TYR A 197 -15.59 -2.69 6.35
C TYR A 197 -15.87 -4.19 6.23
N THR A 198 -15.84 -4.92 7.33
CA THR A 198 -16.14 -6.35 7.34
C THR A 198 -17.66 -6.60 7.29
N ASN A 199 -18.08 -7.83 6.98
CA ASN A 199 -19.49 -8.15 6.77
C ASN A 199 -20.22 -8.54 8.08
N GLY A 200 -19.52 -8.67 9.20
CA GLY A 200 -20.09 -9.05 10.48
C GLY A 200 -19.39 -8.43 11.69
N PRO A 201 -20.08 -8.28 12.83
CA PRO A 201 -19.57 -7.61 14.04
C PRO A 201 -18.28 -8.22 14.60
N ASP A 202 -18.14 -9.53 14.48
CA ASP A 202 -17.00 -10.28 15.03
C ASP A 202 -15.91 -10.55 13.98
N GLU A 203 -16.09 -10.06 12.74
CA GLU A 203 -15.11 -10.18 11.67
C GLU A 203 -14.01 -9.13 11.82
N LYS A 204 -12.75 -9.57 11.73
CA LYS A 204 -11.55 -8.73 11.80
C LYS A 204 -10.51 -9.16 10.78
N ILE A 205 -9.90 -8.17 10.13
CA ILE A 205 -8.76 -8.35 9.25
C ILE A 205 -7.62 -7.49 9.79
N ASP A 206 -6.48 -8.11 10.04
CA ASP A 206 -5.22 -7.43 10.33
C ASP A 206 -4.59 -7.01 8.98
N MET A 207 -4.00 -5.83 8.89
CA MET A 207 -3.50 -5.23 7.67
C MET A 207 -2.21 -4.45 7.90
N TRP A 208 -1.11 -5.03 7.44
CA TRP A 208 0.21 -4.45 7.52
C TRP A 208 0.49 -3.64 6.26
N TRP A 209 0.73 -2.35 6.41
CA TRP A 209 0.83 -1.43 5.27
C TRP A 209 2.25 -0.85 5.13
N GLY A 210 3.01 -1.38 4.18
CA GLY A 210 4.33 -0.89 3.83
C GLY A 210 4.28 0.26 2.83
N ARG A 211 4.43 1.48 3.32
CA ARG A 211 4.66 2.67 2.47
C ARG A 211 6.15 2.80 2.17
N LEU A 212 6.56 2.40 0.97
CA LEU A 212 7.97 2.14 0.69
C LEU A 212 8.81 3.42 0.64
N GLY A 213 8.22 4.51 0.13
CA GLY A 213 8.83 5.84 0.16
C GLY A 213 9.12 6.30 1.59
N TYR A 214 8.14 6.15 2.49
CA TYR A 214 8.24 6.48 3.91
C TYR A 214 9.27 5.60 4.64
N MET A 215 9.19 4.28 4.47
CA MET A 215 10.08 3.31 5.13
C MET A 215 11.53 3.35 4.63
N SER A 216 11.80 3.99 3.48
CA SER A 216 13.15 4.08 2.89
C SER A 216 13.87 5.39 3.21
N GLN A 217 13.24 6.31 3.94
CA GLN A 217 13.72 7.68 4.06
C GLN A 217 14.65 7.91 5.26
N ASP A 218 14.24 7.46 6.45
CA ASP A 218 14.95 7.70 7.70
C ASP A 218 14.74 6.53 8.66
N ALA A 219 15.76 6.20 9.46
CA ALA A 219 15.71 5.05 10.37
C ALA A 219 14.58 5.14 11.40
N SER A 220 14.13 6.34 11.76
CA SER A 220 12.98 6.54 12.66
C SER A 220 11.63 6.17 12.02
N LEU A 221 11.59 5.96 10.70
CA LEU A 221 10.39 5.62 9.92
C LEU A 221 10.38 4.14 9.47
N HIS A 222 11.36 3.33 9.89
CA HIS A 222 11.53 1.92 9.49
C HIS A 222 10.48 0.97 10.12
N PHE A 223 9.21 1.24 9.81
CA PHE A 223 8.06 0.50 10.30
C PHE A 223 6.98 0.42 9.21
N MET A 224 6.30 -0.72 9.13
CA MET A 224 5.03 -0.78 8.41
C MET A 224 3.95 -0.11 9.27
N ASP A 225 2.98 0.47 8.59
CA ASP A 225 1.81 1.11 9.20
C ASP A 225 0.78 0.03 9.53
N ASP A 226 0.72 -0.35 10.82
CA ASP A 226 -0.13 -1.45 11.28
C ASP A 226 -1.58 -1.02 11.52
N ASN A 227 -2.50 -1.68 10.84
CA ASN A 227 -3.90 -1.29 10.71
C ASN A 227 -4.77 -2.53 10.85
N TYR A 228 -6.05 -2.31 11.16
CA TYR A 228 -7.05 -3.36 11.11
C TYR A 228 -8.32 -2.89 10.40
N GLN A 229 -9.18 -3.84 10.06
CA GLN A 229 -10.49 -3.58 9.46
C GLN A 229 -11.59 -4.27 10.27
N ASP A 230 -12.71 -3.56 10.46
CA ASP A 230 -13.87 -4.05 11.20
C ASP A 230 -15.22 -3.69 10.59
N TRP A 231 -16.28 -4.02 11.31
CA TRP A 231 -17.67 -3.94 10.86
C TRP A 231 -18.21 -2.51 10.67
N ALA A 232 -17.54 -1.48 11.19
CA ALA A 232 -17.96 -0.08 11.08
C ALA A 232 -19.43 0.21 11.50
N GLY A 233 -19.99 -0.59 12.41
CA GLY A 233 -21.39 -0.46 12.85
C GLY A 233 -22.44 -1.08 11.90
N GLY A 234 -21.99 -1.70 10.81
CA GLY A 234 -22.81 -2.56 9.97
C GLY A 234 -23.76 -1.89 8.97
N PRO A 235 -24.60 -2.70 8.28
CA PRO A 235 -25.44 -2.24 7.18
C PRO A 235 -26.43 -1.12 7.54
N SER A 236 -26.84 -1.02 8.81
CA SER A 236 -27.69 0.09 9.28
C SER A 236 -26.98 1.44 9.23
N ILE A 237 -25.65 1.47 9.16
CA ILE A 237 -24.83 2.66 9.03
C ILE A 237 -24.26 2.75 7.62
N THR A 238 -23.59 1.69 7.16
CA THR A 238 -22.85 1.68 5.89
C THR A 238 -23.76 1.86 4.67
N ASN A 239 -24.99 1.33 4.69
CA ASN A 239 -25.95 1.56 3.60
C ASN A 239 -26.51 3.00 3.56
N LEU A 240 -26.34 3.78 4.65
CA LEU A 240 -26.93 5.11 4.81
C LEU A 240 -25.94 6.24 4.55
N THR A 241 -24.63 5.96 4.64
CA THR A 241 -23.59 6.99 4.66
C THR A 241 -22.67 7.02 3.46
N GLY A 242 -22.78 6.07 2.53
CA GLY A 242 -21.83 5.92 1.43
C GLY A 242 -20.39 5.95 1.95
N GLY A 243 -19.55 6.73 1.27
CA GLY A 243 -18.13 6.94 1.61
C GLY A 243 -17.80 7.33 3.07
N ASN A 244 -18.78 7.68 3.91
CA ASN A 244 -18.53 8.09 5.29
C ASN A 244 -18.50 6.95 6.33
N ALA A 245 -18.81 5.71 5.97
CA ALA A 245 -18.63 4.56 6.87
C ALA A 245 -17.41 3.73 6.47
N ASN A 246 -16.32 3.86 7.22
CA ASN A 246 -15.06 3.16 7.00
C ASN A 246 -14.66 2.42 8.29
N GLY A 247 -14.49 1.11 8.17
CA GLY A 247 -14.04 0.19 9.21
C GLY A 247 -12.54 -0.06 9.19
N ARG A 248 -11.79 0.52 8.24
CA ARG A 248 -10.32 0.57 8.31
C ARG A 248 -9.90 1.60 9.36
N HIS A 249 -9.11 1.15 10.33
CA HIS A 249 -8.50 1.99 11.36
C HIS A 249 -7.04 1.61 11.55
N VAL A 250 -6.29 2.49 12.20
CA VAL A 250 -4.95 2.14 12.70
C VAL A 250 -5.10 1.38 14.00
N ASP A 251 -4.09 0.60 14.37
CA ASP A 251 -4.09 -0.15 15.62
C ASP A 251 -4.17 0.76 16.86
N ASP A 252 -4.68 0.18 17.95
CA ASP A 252 -5.11 0.82 19.21
C ASP A 252 -6.35 1.72 19.13
N ILE A 253 -6.88 1.97 17.93
CA ILE A 253 -8.18 2.64 17.78
C ILE A 253 -9.30 1.58 17.90
N TYR A 254 -10.37 1.83 18.64
CA TYR A 254 -11.50 0.91 18.76
C TYR A 254 -12.81 1.66 19.07
N PRO A 255 -14.00 1.05 18.84
CA PRO A 255 -15.26 1.68 19.19
C PRO A 255 -15.35 2.00 20.69
N ASP A 256 -15.63 3.26 21.04
CA ASP A 256 -15.64 3.72 22.45
C ASP A 256 -16.96 3.43 23.19
N GLY A 257 -17.88 2.73 22.53
CA GLY A 257 -19.22 2.40 23.04
C GLY A 257 -20.26 3.51 22.87
N THR A 258 -19.88 4.64 22.27
CA THR A 258 -20.78 5.77 21.98
C THR A 258 -21.05 5.91 20.48
N THR A 259 -22.05 6.73 20.14
CA THR A 259 -22.40 7.02 18.76
C THR A 259 -22.36 8.52 18.48
N SER A 260 -22.06 8.87 17.24
CA SER A 260 -22.09 10.24 16.75
C SER A 260 -23.46 10.88 16.99
N ALA A 261 -23.49 12.13 17.46
CA ALA A 261 -24.73 12.90 17.54
C ALA A 261 -25.27 13.27 16.14
N THR A 262 -24.41 13.25 15.12
CA THR A 262 -24.78 13.46 13.73
C THR A 262 -25.28 12.17 13.11
N TRP A 263 -26.47 12.22 12.50
CA TRP A 263 -27.06 11.14 11.71
C TRP A 263 -26.06 10.62 10.65
N PRO A 264 -25.96 9.30 10.42
CA PRO A 264 -26.81 8.21 10.93
C PRO A 264 -26.36 7.63 12.27
N ASN A 265 -25.68 8.42 13.10
CA ASN A 265 -25.27 8.00 14.45
C ASN A 265 -24.29 6.82 14.42
N ARG A 266 -23.30 6.91 13.54
CA ARG A 266 -22.19 5.94 13.44
C ARG A 266 -21.47 5.73 14.79
N PRO A 267 -20.85 4.57 15.02
CA PRO A 267 -19.98 4.38 16.18
C PRO A 267 -18.87 5.44 16.22
N ASN A 268 -18.62 5.98 17.41
CA ASN A 268 -17.41 6.75 17.65
C ASN A 268 -16.27 5.79 17.97
N TYR A 269 -15.06 6.18 17.60
CA TYR A 269 -13.85 5.45 17.86
C TYR A 269 -12.96 6.28 18.76
N THR A 270 -12.12 5.61 19.56
CA THR A 270 -11.01 6.25 20.25
C THR A 270 -10.11 6.99 19.26
N VAL A 271 -9.33 7.95 19.75
CA VAL A 271 -8.45 8.78 18.92
C VAL A 271 -7.00 8.39 19.11
N SER A 272 -6.25 8.37 18.02
CA SER A 272 -4.79 8.23 18.04
C SER A 272 -4.12 9.59 17.83
N PRO A 273 -2.96 9.86 18.45
CA PRO A 273 -2.14 11.00 18.08
C PRO A 273 -1.76 10.98 16.59
N VAL A 274 -1.45 12.15 16.04
CA VAL A 274 -1.01 12.27 14.64
C VAL A 274 0.36 11.59 14.47
N GLN A 275 0.43 10.65 13.55
CA GLN A 275 1.62 9.83 13.27
C GLN A 275 1.55 9.23 11.85
N GLY A 276 2.69 8.81 11.30
CA GLY A 276 2.81 8.29 9.93
C GLY A 276 2.83 9.41 8.88
N GLU A 277 2.29 9.12 7.70
CA GLU A 277 2.16 10.11 6.64
C GLU A 277 0.97 11.05 6.86
N ILE A 278 1.25 12.34 6.83
CA ILE A 278 0.28 13.41 7.08
C ILE A 278 0.22 14.30 5.85
N THR A 279 -0.98 14.59 5.35
CA THR A 279 -1.15 15.48 4.21
C THR A 279 -0.61 16.89 4.51
N ASN A 280 0.35 17.35 3.69
CA ASN A 280 0.90 18.69 3.77
C ASN A 280 -0.02 19.71 3.06
N ARG A 281 -1.14 20.07 3.70
CA ARG A 281 -2.16 20.93 3.09
C ARG A 281 -2.84 21.81 4.12
N VAL A 282 -3.12 23.06 3.72
CA VAL A 282 -3.95 23.99 4.48
C VAL A 282 -4.89 24.74 3.55
N THR A 283 -6.10 25.03 4.05
CA THR A 283 -7.05 25.90 3.36
C THR A 283 -6.87 27.33 3.87
N LEU A 284 -6.52 28.25 2.98
CA LEU A 284 -6.35 29.67 3.30
C LEU A 284 -7.25 30.54 2.42
N LYS A 285 -7.46 31.78 2.86
CA LYS A 285 -8.19 32.80 2.11
C LYS A 285 -7.22 33.59 1.25
N LEU A 286 -7.55 33.77 -0.03
CA LEU A 286 -6.79 34.65 -0.91
C LEU A 286 -6.95 36.11 -0.49
N ASN A 287 -5.84 36.82 -0.43
CA ASN A 287 -5.87 38.27 -0.28
C ASN A 287 -6.63 38.90 -1.47
N GLY A 288 -7.53 39.84 -1.17
CA GLY A 288 -8.31 40.60 -2.16
C GLY A 288 -9.64 39.97 -2.58
N THR A 289 -9.73 38.64 -2.74
CA THR A 289 -11.00 37.98 -3.15
C THR A 289 -11.72 37.26 -2.02
N GLY A 290 -11.01 36.85 -0.95
CA GLY A 290 -11.59 36.06 0.13
C GLY A 290 -12.03 34.64 -0.30
N ALA A 291 -11.68 34.19 -1.51
CA ALA A 291 -11.94 32.82 -1.92
C ALA A 291 -11.02 31.86 -1.16
N SER A 292 -11.56 30.70 -0.76
CA SER A 292 -10.78 29.65 -0.11
C SER A 292 -9.98 28.87 -1.15
N VAL A 293 -8.69 28.68 -0.92
CA VAL A 293 -7.79 27.86 -1.75
C VAL A 293 -6.99 26.91 -0.89
N ASN A 294 -6.58 25.79 -1.47
CA ASN A 294 -5.63 24.89 -0.82
C ASN A 294 -4.21 25.24 -1.25
N VAL A 295 -3.30 25.24 -0.29
CA VAL A 295 -1.86 25.44 -0.49
C VAL A 295 -1.08 24.46 0.40
N PRO A 296 0.23 24.29 0.19
CA PRO A 296 1.07 23.54 1.14
C PRO A 296 0.96 24.13 2.55
N LEU A 297 0.94 23.28 3.58
CA LEU A 297 0.97 23.75 4.98
C LEU A 297 2.38 24.15 5.42
N TRP A 298 3.38 23.37 5.00
CA TRP A 298 4.79 23.52 5.31
C TRP A 298 5.63 23.55 4.04
N VAL A 299 6.68 24.36 4.04
CA VAL A 299 7.66 24.47 2.95
C VAL A 299 9.06 24.49 3.54
N ILE A 300 10.03 23.83 2.91
CA ILE A 300 11.46 24.04 3.20
C ILE A 300 11.99 25.00 2.12
N PRO A 301 12.23 26.30 2.43
CA PRO A 301 12.62 27.28 1.43
C PRO A 301 13.90 26.87 0.68
N GLY A 302 13.89 27.02 -0.65
CA GLY A 302 15.03 26.70 -1.51
C GLY A 302 15.28 25.20 -1.75
N SER A 303 14.53 24.30 -1.13
CA SER A 303 14.67 22.86 -1.39
C SER A 303 14.16 22.45 -2.78
N SER A 304 14.74 21.37 -3.32
CA SER A 304 14.35 20.74 -4.58
C SER A 304 14.44 19.21 -4.41
N GLY A 305 13.59 18.46 -5.11
CA GLY A 305 13.66 17.00 -5.14
C GLY A 305 13.41 16.29 -3.80
N LYS A 306 12.68 16.93 -2.87
CA LYS A 306 12.25 16.30 -1.61
C LYS A 306 10.93 15.55 -1.83
N ALA A 307 10.89 14.28 -1.43
CA ALA A 307 9.67 13.47 -1.44
C ALA A 307 8.74 13.80 -0.26
N PHE A 308 9.33 14.15 0.90
CA PHE A 308 8.64 14.41 2.17
C PHE A 308 9.28 15.58 2.93
N ILE A 309 8.52 16.16 3.85
CA ILE A 309 9.03 16.99 4.96
C ILE A 309 9.03 16.12 6.22
N MET A 310 10.11 16.07 6.99
CA MET A 310 10.10 15.33 8.26
C MET A 310 9.32 16.14 9.31
N ALA A 311 8.59 15.48 10.21
CA ALA A 311 7.91 16.16 11.31
C ALA A 311 8.88 17.00 12.16
N THR A 312 10.12 16.54 12.33
CA THR A 312 11.20 17.28 12.98
C THR A 312 11.58 18.59 12.25
N ASP A 313 11.41 18.66 10.93
CA ASP A 313 11.61 19.90 10.16
C ASP A 313 10.56 20.96 10.49
N THR A 314 9.39 20.56 10.99
CA THR A 314 8.27 21.46 11.32
C THR A 314 8.35 22.05 12.72
N LEU A 315 9.31 21.61 13.54
CA LEU A 315 9.58 22.16 14.87
C LEU A 315 10.05 23.62 14.76
N SER A 316 9.97 24.38 15.86
CA SER A 316 10.44 25.77 15.89
C SER A 316 11.91 25.95 15.52
N SER A 317 12.75 24.94 15.80
CA SER A 317 14.16 24.87 15.39
C SER A 317 14.40 24.20 14.04
N GLY A 318 13.34 23.73 13.38
CA GLY A 318 13.41 22.97 12.13
C GLY A 318 13.60 23.84 10.89
N THR A 319 13.84 23.19 9.76
CA THR A 319 14.12 23.87 8.48
C THR A 319 12.85 24.25 7.72
N ALA A 320 11.70 23.66 8.05
CA ALA A 320 10.44 24.01 7.40
C ALA A 320 9.85 25.31 7.98
N ARG A 321 9.02 25.96 7.18
CA ARG A 321 8.27 27.16 7.51
C ARG A 321 6.81 26.94 7.21
N LYS A 322 5.95 27.41 8.10
CA LYS A 322 4.50 27.27 7.97
C LYS A 322 3.98 28.33 7.01
N VAL A 323 3.16 27.93 6.05
CA VAL A 323 2.44 28.88 5.20
C VAL A 323 1.30 29.49 6.00
N VAL A 324 1.29 30.81 6.10
CA VAL A 324 0.30 31.58 6.87
C VAL A 324 -0.56 32.49 5.99
N GLY A 325 -0.18 32.69 4.73
CA GLY A 325 -0.94 33.49 3.78
C GLY A 325 -0.65 33.10 2.33
N VAL A 326 -1.58 33.44 1.45
CA VAL A 326 -1.42 33.32 0.00
C VAL A 326 -2.14 34.47 -0.69
N ASP A 327 -1.47 35.13 -1.62
CA ASP A 327 -2.07 36.24 -2.37
C ASP A 327 -2.75 35.81 -3.68
N SER A 328 -3.41 36.77 -4.33
CA SER A 328 -4.15 36.52 -5.58
C SER A 328 -3.27 36.07 -6.76
N THR A 329 -1.95 36.29 -6.69
CA THR A 329 -0.95 35.85 -7.68
C THR A 329 -0.26 34.54 -7.32
N GLY A 330 -0.50 34.02 -6.12
CA GLY A 330 0.06 32.76 -5.62
C GLY A 330 1.30 32.91 -4.74
N VAL A 331 1.71 34.12 -4.39
CA VAL A 331 2.83 34.32 -3.45
C VAL A 331 2.43 33.79 -2.08
N LEU A 332 3.24 32.89 -1.53
CA LEU A 332 3.04 32.34 -0.19
C LEU A 332 3.77 33.22 0.84
N THR A 333 3.08 33.58 1.92
CA THR A 333 3.69 34.21 3.10
C THR A 333 3.97 33.14 4.16
N LEU A 334 5.19 33.14 4.69
CA LEU A 334 5.66 32.17 5.68
C LEU A 334 5.61 32.76 7.10
N ASN A 335 5.60 31.89 8.11
CA ASN A 335 5.48 32.28 9.52
C ASN A 335 6.64 33.12 10.06
N ASP A 336 7.79 33.13 9.38
CA ASP A 336 8.94 33.99 9.69
C ASP A 336 8.92 35.33 8.94
N GLY A 337 7.84 35.61 8.19
CA GLY A 337 7.68 36.83 7.41
C GLY A 337 8.32 36.78 6.02
N SER A 338 9.07 35.73 5.68
CA SER A 338 9.59 35.53 4.32
C SER A 338 8.49 35.08 3.35
N THR A 339 8.80 35.08 2.05
CA THR A 339 7.84 34.73 1.00
C THR A 339 8.41 33.73 -0.01
N ILE A 340 7.53 32.89 -0.56
CA ILE A 340 7.80 32.14 -1.80
C ILE A 340 7.01 32.80 -2.91
N ASP A 341 7.70 33.45 -3.84
CA ASP A 341 7.09 34.08 -5.02
C ASP A 341 7.28 33.19 -6.25
N PRO A 342 6.26 32.41 -6.65
CA PRO A 342 6.36 31.51 -7.79
C PRO A 342 6.30 32.24 -9.13
N THR A 343 6.09 33.57 -9.15
CA THR A 343 6.01 34.36 -10.39
C THR A 343 7.39 34.82 -10.88
N THR A 344 8.39 34.80 -10.00
CA THR A 344 9.76 35.24 -10.30
C THR A 344 10.67 34.15 -10.86
N THR A 345 10.19 32.91 -10.90
CA THR A 345 10.94 31.74 -11.38
C THR A 345 9.99 30.69 -11.96
N THR A 346 10.48 29.88 -12.88
CA THR A 346 9.75 28.71 -13.38
C THR A 346 9.99 27.45 -12.54
N ASP A 347 10.82 27.52 -11.50
CA ASP A 347 11.20 26.35 -10.70
C ASP A 347 10.01 25.64 -10.02
N TYR A 348 8.93 26.38 -9.76
CA TYR A 348 7.69 25.85 -9.18
C TYR A 348 6.68 25.40 -10.24
N ASN A 349 6.94 25.61 -11.52
CA ASN A 349 6.05 25.24 -12.60
C ASN A 349 6.37 23.83 -13.09
N ARG A 350 5.36 23.14 -13.64
CA ARG A 350 5.64 21.95 -14.46
C ARG A 350 6.50 22.36 -15.68
N PRO A 351 7.51 21.57 -16.05
CA PRO A 351 8.41 21.91 -17.15
C PRO A 351 7.75 21.78 -18.53
N ASN A 352 6.74 20.92 -18.65
CA ASN A 352 6.02 20.69 -19.89
C ASN A 352 4.61 20.12 -19.60
N THR A 353 3.83 19.88 -20.66
CA THR A 353 2.49 19.29 -20.61
C THR A 353 2.48 17.79 -20.94
N ASP A 354 3.64 17.12 -20.95
CA ASP A 354 3.70 15.67 -21.16
C ASP A 354 2.97 14.98 -20.00
N PRO A 355 1.98 14.12 -20.27
CA PRO A 355 1.30 13.36 -19.23
C PRO A 355 2.27 12.56 -18.34
N ASN A 356 3.38 12.07 -18.89
CA ASN A 356 4.42 11.32 -18.17
C ASN A 356 5.63 12.19 -17.75
N GLY A 357 5.60 13.49 -18.05
CA GLY A 357 6.69 14.40 -17.73
C GLY A 357 6.86 14.64 -16.23
N ALA A 358 8.04 15.10 -15.83
CA ALA A 358 8.34 15.45 -14.44
C ALA A 358 7.37 16.49 -13.85
N THR A 359 7.33 16.59 -12.52
CA THR A 359 6.71 17.71 -11.81
C THR A 359 7.69 18.89 -11.73
N ALA A 360 7.33 19.93 -10.97
CA ALA A 360 8.17 21.11 -10.78
C ALA A 360 9.52 20.78 -10.10
N LEU A 361 10.58 21.50 -10.49
CA LEU A 361 11.94 21.31 -9.93
C LEU A 361 11.98 21.54 -8.42
N LYS A 362 11.29 22.59 -7.96
CA LYS A 362 11.09 22.93 -6.55
C LYS A 362 9.69 22.56 -6.07
N ALA A 363 9.13 21.47 -6.60
CA ALA A 363 7.85 20.97 -6.11
C ALA A 363 7.91 20.75 -4.59
N ILE A 364 6.88 21.22 -3.88
CA ILE A 364 6.83 21.15 -2.42
C ILE A 364 6.20 19.79 -2.04
N PRO A 365 6.79 19.00 -1.13
CA PRO A 365 6.26 17.70 -0.76
C PRO A 365 4.77 17.73 -0.40
N GLY A 366 4.01 16.76 -0.88
CA GLY A 366 2.59 16.60 -0.54
C GLY A 366 2.35 16.02 0.85
N ILE A 367 3.40 15.51 1.49
CA ILE A 367 3.34 14.76 2.74
C ILE A 367 4.36 15.28 3.76
N VAL A 368 3.96 15.29 5.03
CA VAL A 368 4.83 15.37 6.22
C VAL A 368 4.93 13.96 6.82
N ALA A 369 6.14 13.46 7.07
CA ALA A 369 6.38 12.14 7.63
C ALA A 369 6.71 12.23 9.14
N ALA A 370 5.98 11.50 9.96
CA ALA A 370 6.20 11.38 11.40
C ALA A 370 6.33 9.90 11.80
N PRO A 371 7.23 9.54 12.75
CA PRO A 371 7.34 8.17 13.24
C PRO A 371 6.00 7.58 13.70
N LEU A 372 5.84 6.28 13.52
CA LEU A 372 4.74 5.52 14.10
C LEU A 372 5.01 5.28 15.59
N ILE A 373 3.95 5.14 16.38
CA ILE A 373 3.95 4.94 17.83
C ILE A 373 2.84 3.96 18.24
N GLY A 374 3.00 3.31 19.40
CA GLY A 374 2.00 2.38 19.95
C GLY A 374 1.92 1.06 19.19
N GLY A 375 0.77 0.38 19.24
CA GLY A 375 0.47 -0.86 18.51
C GLY A 375 0.67 -0.70 17.00
N ARG A 376 0.33 0.48 16.45
CA ARG A 376 0.57 0.85 15.04
C ARG A 376 2.04 0.69 14.56
N SER A 377 3.00 0.59 15.47
CA SER A 377 4.44 0.63 15.20
C SER A 377 5.20 -0.66 15.53
N ASP A 378 4.52 -1.78 15.72
CA ASP A 378 5.18 -3.02 16.18
C ASP A 378 5.71 -3.92 15.04
N ILE A 379 5.50 -3.52 13.78
CA ILE A 379 6.09 -4.13 12.58
C ILE A 379 7.29 -3.31 12.13
N LYS A 380 8.48 -3.73 12.52
CA LYS A 380 9.72 -3.13 12.00
C LYS A 380 9.88 -3.53 10.53
N GLY A 381 10.21 -2.58 9.66
CA GLY A 381 10.44 -2.89 8.26
C GLY A 381 11.30 -1.86 7.53
N VAL A 382 11.97 -2.31 6.48
CA VAL A 382 12.81 -1.49 5.61
C VAL A 382 12.47 -1.79 4.15
N ALA A 383 12.46 -0.75 3.32
CA ALA A 383 12.31 -0.87 1.88
C ALA A 383 13.52 -0.22 1.18
N VAL A 384 14.12 -0.94 0.23
CA VAL A 384 15.24 -0.44 -0.58
C VAL A 384 14.90 -0.58 -2.06
N TYR A 385 14.98 0.55 -2.78
CA TYR A 385 14.88 0.54 -4.24
C TYR A 385 16.26 0.29 -4.84
N THR A 386 16.37 -0.75 -5.66
CA THR A 386 17.66 -1.23 -6.21
C THR A 386 18.04 -0.54 -7.52
N GLY A 387 17.16 0.31 -8.06
CA GLY A 387 17.27 0.86 -9.42
C GLY A 387 16.46 0.07 -10.46
N THR A 388 16.07 -1.16 -10.15
CA THR A 388 15.26 -2.02 -11.03
C THR A 388 14.08 -2.67 -10.32
N GLY A 389 13.85 -2.34 -9.05
CA GLY A 389 12.81 -2.94 -8.24
C GLY A 389 12.98 -2.67 -6.75
N TRP A 390 12.15 -3.33 -5.95
CA TRP A 390 12.10 -3.17 -4.52
C TRP A 390 12.52 -4.45 -3.80
N ILE A 391 13.30 -4.27 -2.73
CA ILE A 391 13.54 -5.26 -1.68
C ILE A 391 12.86 -4.72 -0.42
N VAL A 392 11.97 -5.51 0.16
CA VAL A 392 11.24 -5.15 1.37
C VAL A 392 11.41 -6.25 2.40
N GLU A 393 11.98 -5.90 3.54
CA GLU A 393 12.14 -6.79 4.70
C GLU A 393 11.34 -6.25 5.87
N TYR A 394 10.66 -7.14 6.58
CA TYR A 394 9.91 -6.75 7.77
C TYR A 394 9.79 -7.91 8.76
N SER A 395 9.64 -7.54 10.02
CA SER A 395 9.53 -8.47 11.14
C SER A 395 8.52 -7.98 12.15
N ARG A 396 7.83 -8.92 12.78
CA ARG A 396 6.93 -8.68 13.90
C ARG A 396 7.11 -9.81 14.91
N LYS A 397 6.78 -9.57 16.18
CA LYS A 397 6.68 -10.66 17.17
C LYS A 397 5.64 -11.70 16.71
N LEU A 398 5.85 -12.97 17.04
CA LEU A 398 4.84 -14.02 16.82
C LEU A 398 3.56 -13.74 17.60
N LYS A 399 3.70 -13.14 18.79
CA LYS A 399 2.61 -12.70 19.64
C LYS A 399 2.86 -11.28 20.12
N THR A 400 1.93 -10.38 19.83
CA THR A 400 1.95 -9.01 20.33
C THR A 400 1.23 -8.89 21.67
N ALA A 401 1.28 -7.69 22.24
CA ALA A 401 0.53 -7.34 23.45
C ALA A 401 -0.95 -7.00 23.17
N ASP A 402 -1.41 -7.12 21.91
CA ASP A 402 -2.77 -6.80 21.53
C ASP A 402 -3.80 -7.65 22.30
N VAL A 403 -4.80 -6.95 22.82
CA VAL A 403 -5.96 -7.51 23.53
C VAL A 403 -7.28 -7.20 22.81
N LEU A 404 -7.22 -6.35 21.77
CA LEU A 404 -8.37 -5.87 21.00
C LEU A 404 -8.70 -6.78 19.80
N LYS A 405 -7.86 -7.78 19.52
CA LYS A 405 -7.96 -8.68 18.35
C LYS A 405 -7.88 -7.90 17.04
N GLN A 406 -6.98 -6.94 17.00
CA GLN A 406 -6.59 -6.18 15.81
C GLN A 406 -5.45 -6.86 15.09
N ASP A 407 -4.71 -7.67 15.85
CA ASP A 407 -3.51 -8.37 15.44
C ASP A 407 -3.73 -9.87 15.21
N ILE A 408 -3.10 -10.40 14.16
CA ILE A 408 -2.94 -11.85 13.99
C ILE A 408 -2.01 -12.44 15.06
N ASP A 409 -2.31 -13.65 15.54
CA ASP A 409 -1.53 -14.36 16.55
C ASP A 409 -0.91 -15.64 15.96
N PHE A 410 0.41 -15.63 15.80
CA PHE A 410 1.17 -16.76 15.24
C PHE A 410 1.66 -17.76 16.29
N SER A 411 1.43 -17.54 17.59
CA SER A 411 1.98 -18.38 18.67
C SER A 411 1.58 -19.85 18.58
N SER A 412 0.44 -20.15 17.97
CA SER A 412 -0.02 -21.52 17.74
C SER A 412 0.75 -22.28 16.65
N LEU A 413 1.45 -21.56 15.76
CA LEU A 413 2.06 -22.11 14.54
C LEU A 413 1.08 -22.93 13.68
N ASN A 414 -0.21 -22.62 13.79
CA ASN A 414 -1.23 -23.11 12.87
C ASN A 414 -1.16 -22.32 11.57
N ASP A 415 -1.64 -22.94 10.50
CA ASP A 415 -1.75 -22.28 9.21
C ASP A 415 -2.55 -20.98 9.35
N GLN A 416 -2.20 -19.96 8.55
CA GLN A 416 -2.87 -18.66 8.56
C GLN A 416 -3.22 -18.24 7.14
N GLN A 417 -4.43 -17.71 6.95
CA GLN A 417 -4.82 -17.13 5.67
C GLN A 417 -4.29 -15.72 5.56
N PHE A 418 -3.61 -15.44 4.45
CA PHE A 418 -3.14 -14.11 4.14
C PHE A 418 -3.45 -13.71 2.70
N GLY A 419 -3.26 -12.44 2.40
CA GLY A 419 -3.18 -11.98 1.03
C GLY A 419 -2.25 -10.79 0.91
N VAL A 420 -1.87 -10.50 -0.33
CA VAL A 420 -0.88 -9.48 -0.64
C VAL A 420 -1.46 -8.51 -1.64
N ALA A 421 -1.13 -7.23 -1.45
CA ALA A 421 -1.43 -6.17 -2.39
C ALA A 421 -0.19 -5.34 -2.72
N ILE A 422 -0.04 -4.96 -3.99
CA ILE A 422 1.07 -4.13 -4.48
C ILE A 422 0.51 -2.94 -5.26
N TRP A 423 1.03 -1.75 -4.96
CA TRP A 423 0.79 -0.51 -5.70
C TRP A 423 2.07 -0.13 -6.43
N ASN A 424 1.95 0.28 -7.69
CA ASN A 424 3.03 0.90 -8.46
C ASN A 424 2.59 2.32 -8.85
N GLY A 425 3.15 3.32 -8.16
CA GLY A 425 2.89 4.73 -8.43
C GLY A 425 1.41 5.15 -8.44
N SER A 426 0.57 4.55 -7.60
CA SER A 426 -0.88 4.77 -7.58
C SER A 426 -1.41 5.12 -6.19
N ASN A 427 -2.67 5.56 -6.11
CA ASN A 427 -3.28 5.90 -4.83
C ASN A 427 -3.93 4.67 -4.18
N TYR A 428 -5.00 4.20 -4.83
CA TYR A 428 -5.80 3.07 -4.36
C TYR A 428 -5.81 1.92 -5.36
N GLN A 429 -5.28 2.10 -6.57
CA GLN A 429 -5.32 1.12 -7.64
C GLN A 429 -4.19 0.11 -7.47
N HIS A 430 -4.52 -1.08 -6.96
CA HIS A 430 -3.52 -2.06 -6.57
C HIS A 430 -3.84 -3.44 -7.06
N GLY A 431 -2.77 -4.20 -7.31
CA GLY A 431 -2.89 -5.61 -7.60
C GLY A 431 -3.13 -6.39 -6.33
N ILE A 432 -3.94 -7.46 -6.42
CA ILE A 432 -4.22 -8.35 -5.30
C ILE A 432 -3.85 -9.78 -5.65
N ASN A 433 -3.31 -10.53 -4.70
CA ASN A 433 -3.12 -11.97 -4.82
C ASN A 433 -3.83 -12.69 -3.66
N PRO A 434 -5.06 -13.20 -3.88
CA PRO A 434 -5.81 -13.92 -2.85
C PRO A 434 -5.33 -15.38 -2.71
N ASN A 435 -6.02 -16.12 -1.85
CA ASN A 435 -5.91 -17.57 -1.67
C ASN A 435 -4.54 -18.05 -1.18
N LEU A 436 -3.83 -17.22 -0.41
CA LEU A 436 -2.52 -17.56 0.14
C LEU A 436 -2.64 -18.09 1.57
N VAL A 437 -1.82 -19.08 1.90
CA VAL A 437 -1.75 -19.69 3.22
C VAL A 437 -0.31 -19.70 3.72
N LEU A 438 -0.07 -19.15 4.91
CA LEU A 438 1.20 -19.28 5.62
C LEU A 438 1.18 -20.60 6.38
N THR A 439 2.20 -21.44 6.19
CA THR A 439 2.43 -22.67 6.95
C THR A 439 3.74 -22.58 7.71
N PHE A 440 3.93 -23.36 8.77
CA PHE A 440 5.15 -23.32 9.61
C PHE A 440 5.94 -24.63 9.54
N GLN A 441 7.25 -24.53 9.31
CA GLN A 441 8.16 -25.67 9.42
C GLN A 441 8.49 -25.95 10.90
N LYS A 442 7.87 -26.98 11.48
CA LYS A 442 7.90 -27.22 12.93
C LYS A 442 9.22 -27.79 13.47
#